data_AF-A0A1X0R5Q9-F1
#
_entry.id   AF-A0A1X0R5Q9-F1
#
_cell.length_a   1.000
_cell.length_b   1.000
_cell.length_c   1.000
_cell.angle_alpha   90.00
_cell.angle_beta   90.00
_cell.angle_gamma   90.00
#
_symmetry.space_group_name_H-M   'P 1'
#
loop_
_entity.id
_entity.type
_entity.pdbx_description
1 polymer ?
#
loop_
_entity_poly.entity_id
_entity_poly.type
_entity_poly.pdbx_seq_one_letter_code
_entity_poly.pdbx_strand_id
1 'polypeptide(L)'
;IPEVEFIAILATGNLSQAIRELITDELTPQFIKQWETTNNHGYQSSLRIICEHALPVFERILLQLSDSLGHSLWKERYEPFLDVASVESCIDHVNKLIVLIRDLAQHIRRLIKLFGAFIAWIIKVSSKLADPESAELQNEPTLCEEPEWVFEYLEEWFVTDKIAKFFIESNGNQTRLFFSTY
;
A
#
# COMPACT_ATOMS: atom_id res chain seq x y z
N ILE A 1 -7.21 -17.55 15.67
CA ILE A 1 -6.51 -16.73 14.66
C ILE A 1 -6.82 -15.28 15.01
N PRO A 2 -5.82 -14.40 15.19
CA PRO A 2 -6.04 -13.08 15.79
C PRO A 2 -7.07 -12.21 15.04
N GLU A 3 -7.14 -12.31 13.72
CA GLU A 3 -8.13 -11.62 12.88
C GLU A 3 -9.59 -11.92 13.28
N VAL A 4 -9.91 -13.19 13.54
CA VAL A 4 -11.27 -13.64 13.90
C VAL A 4 -11.68 -13.08 15.26
N GLU A 5 -10.74 -13.00 16.19
CA GLU A 5 -10.99 -12.43 17.51
C GLU A 5 -11.22 -10.92 17.42
N PHE A 6 -10.42 -10.19 16.64
CA PHE A 6 -10.67 -8.77 16.40
C PHE A 6 -12.00 -8.51 15.68
N ILE A 7 -12.39 -9.33 14.70
CA ILE A 7 -13.70 -9.23 14.04
C ILE A 7 -14.83 -9.48 15.05
N ALA A 8 -14.70 -10.48 15.92
CA ALA A 8 -15.68 -10.74 16.96
C ALA A 8 -15.80 -9.57 17.95
N ILE A 9 -14.69 -8.92 18.32
CA ILE A 9 -14.70 -7.72 19.16
C ILE A 9 -15.37 -6.56 18.45
N LEU A 10 -15.07 -6.35 17.17
CA LEU A 10 -15.70 -5.30 16.38
C LEU A 10 -17.23 -5.46 16.32
N ALA A 11 -17.70 -6.69 16.13
CA ALA A 11 -19.12 -7.00 16.02
C ALA A 11 -19.87 -6.99 17.35
N THR A 12 -19.23 -7.43 18.44
CA THR A 12 -19.90 -7.69 19.73
C THR A 12 -19.54 -6.71 20.83
N GLY A 13 -18.44 -5.96 20.68
CA GLY A 13 -17.84 -5.14 21.73
C GLY A 13 -17.21 -5.94 22.87
N ASN A 14 -17.28 -7.27 22.85
CA ASN A 14 -16.81 -8.12 23.93
C ASN A 14 -15.37 -8.58 23.69
N LEU A 15 -14.48 -8.17 24.59
CA LEU A 15 -13.07 -8.53 24.55
C LEU A 15 -12.86 -9.94 25.12
N SER A 16 -12.26 -10.83 24.30
CA SER A 16 -11.77 -12.14 24.75
C SER A 16 -10.65 -11.96 25.77
N GLN A 17 -10.42 -12.95 26.63
CA GLN A 17 -9.33 -12.92 27.61
C GLN A 17 -7.96 -12.76 26.92
N ALA A 18 -7.74 -13.47 25.82
CA ALA A 18 -6.49 -13.40 25.05
C ALA A 18 -6.22 -12.01 24.48
N ILE A 19 -7.25 -11.32 23.97
CA ILE A 19 -7.09 -9.95 23.44
C ILE A 19 -6.94 -8.93 24.57
N ARG A 20 -7.55 -9.15 25.74
CA ARG A 20 -7.30 -8.30 26.92
C ARG A 20 -5.83 -8.38 27.33
N GLU A 21 -5.29 -9.59 27.49
CA GLU A 21 -3.88 -9.81 27.81
C GLU A 21 -2.97 -9.19 26.73
N LEU A 22 -3.26 -9.41 25.45
CA LEU A 22 -2.52 -8.78 24.36
C LEU A 22 -2.53 -7.24 24.44
N ILE A 23 -3.68 -6.64 24.71
CA ILE A 23 -3.82 -5.18 24.74
C ILE A 23 -3.15 -4.58 26.00
N THR A 24 -3.25 -5.25 27.14
CA THR A 24 -2.71 -4.77 28.41
C THR A 24 -1.20 -5.00 28.53
N ASP A 25 -0.71 -6.16 28.09
CA ASP A 25 0.66 -6.59 28.35
C ASP A 25 1.62 -6.26 27.18
N GLU A 26 1.15 -6.32 25.94
CA GLU A 26 1.98 -6.18 24.73
C GLU A 26 1.71 -4.87 23.97
N LEU A 27 0.45 -4.50 23.73
CA LEU A 27 0.06 -3.28 23.02
C LEU A 27 -0.06 -2.07 23.97
N THR A 28 1.05 -1.71 24.61
CA THR A 28 1.09 -0.49 25.42
C THR A 28 0.71 0.76 24.60
N PRO A 29 0.15 1.81 25.21
CA PRO A 29 -0.20 3.05 24.48
C PRO A 29 0.98 3.67 23.73
N GLN A 30 2.19 3.53 24.29
CA GLN A 30 3.42 3.98 23.63
C GLN A 30 3.73 3.17 22.38
N PHE A 31 3.59 1.84 22.44
CA PHE A 31 3.80 0.96 21.29
C PHE A 31 2.77 1.23 20.19
N ILE A 32 1.49 1.36 20.53
CA ILE A 32 0.42 1.68 19.56
C ILE A 32 0.71 2.99 18.84
N LYS A 33 1.13 4.04 19.57
CA LYS A 33 1.50 5.33 18.97
C LYS A 33 2.74 5.24 18.09
N GLN A 34 3.74 4.46 18.50
CA GLN A 34 4.92 4.20 17.67
C GLN A 34 4.54 3.44 16.39
N TRP A 35 3.64 2.46 16.49
CA TRP A 35 3.13 1.69 15.36
C TRP A 35 2.40 2.59 14.36
N GLU A 36 1.49 3.43 14.84
CA GLU A 36 0.78 4.44 14.05
C GLU A 36 1.75 5.36 13.30
N THR A 37 2.65 6.01 14.04
CA THR A 37 3.57 7.01 13.49
C THR A 37 4.54 6.41 12.48
N THR A 38 5.10 5.24 12.78
CA THR A 38 6.04 4.54 11.89
C THR A 38 5.37 4.15 10.58
N ASN A 39 4.20 3.51 10.65
CA ASN A 39 3.48 3.07 9.47
C ASN A 39 2.96 4.24 8.63
N ASN A 40 2.35 5.25 9.26
CA ASN A 40 1.87 6.42 8.54
C ASN A 40 3.03 7.16 7.85
N HIS A 41 4.16 7.36 8.53
CA HIS A 41 5.34 7.95 7.91
C HIS A 41 5.83 7.13 6.70
N GLY A 42 5.91 5.81 6.83
CA GLY A 42 6.33 4.91 5.74
C GLY A 42 5.39 4.98 4.53
N TYR A 43 4.09 4.91 4.75
CA TYR A 43 3.09 4.96 3.67
C TYR A 43 3.05 6.32 2.97
N GLN A 44 3.05 7.41 3.73
CA GLN A 44 3.04 8.78 3.17
C GLN A 44 4.32 9.07 2.40
N SER A 45 5.48 8.66 2.93
CA SER A 45 6.76 8.79 2.23
C SER A 45 6.77 8.01 0.92
N SER A 46 6.22 6.80 0.91
CA SER A 46 6.10 5.97 -0.29
C SER A 46 5.21 6.62 -1.35
N LEU A 47 4.04 7.15 -0.96
CA LEU A 47 3.17 7.90 -1.88
C LEU A 47 3.84 9.15 -2.42
N ARG A 48 4.55 9.89 -1.58
CA ARG A 48 5.29 11.07 -2.00
C ARG A 48 6.33 10.71 -3.07
N ILE A 49 7.12 9.68 -2.83
CA ILE A 49 8.12 9.20 -3.81
C ILE A 49 7.44 8.82 -5.13
N ILE A 50 6.33 8.09 -5.07
CA ILE A 50 5.63 7.65 -6.29
C ILE A 50 5.06 8.86 -7.06
N CYS A 51 4.30 9.72 -6.38
CA CYS A 51 3.55 10.79 -7.02
C CYS A 51 4.41 11.99 -7.42
N GLU A 52 5.38 12.37 -6.60
CA GLU A 52 6.19 13.59 -6.82
C GLU A 52 7.49 13.31 -7.57
N HIS A 53 7.95 12.05 -7.60
CA HIS A 53 9.24 11.71 -8.21
C HIS A 53 9.11 10.65 -9.31
N ALA A 54 8.57 9.46 -9.00
CA ALA A 54 8.58 8.35 -9.95
C ALA A 54 7.71 8.63 -11.19
N LEU A 55 6.42 8.96 -10.99
CA LEU A 55 5.50 9.22 -12.10
C LEU A 55 5.97 10.37 -13.02
N PRO A 56 6.38 11.55 -12.49
CA PRO A 56 6.90 12.63 -13.33
C PRO A 56 8.14 12.23 -14.13
N VAL A 57 9.03 11.39 -13.56
CA VAL A 57 10.22 10.91 -14.27
C VAL A 57 9.83 10.00 -15.43
N PHE A 58 8.89 9.08 -15.24
CA PHE A 58 8.44 8.21 -16.34
C PHE A 58 7.73 8.99 -17.45
N GLU A 59 6.94 10.01 -17.10
CA GLU A 59 6.32 10.90 -18.08
C GLU A 59 7.37 11.65 -18.91
N ARG A 60 8.46 12.12 -18.29
CA ARG A 60 9.60 12.71 -19.01
C ARG A 60 10.33 11.70 -19.90
N ILE A 61 10.52 10.47 -19.42
CA ILE A 61 11.13 9.39 -20.21
C ILE A 61 10.27 9.11 -21.46
N LEU A 62 8.95 9.01 -21.31
CA LEU A 62 8.04 8.82 -22.44
C LEU A 62 8.13 9.94 -23.47
N LEU A 63 8.27 11.18 -23.02
CA LEU A 63 8.46 12.33 -23.92
C LEU A 63 9.74 12.15 -24.75
N GLN A 64 10.87 11.83 -24.10
CA GLN A 64 12.14 11.62 -24.79
C GLN A 64 12.13 10.40 -25.72
N LEU A 65 11.42 9.34 -25.34
CA LEU A 65 11.22 8.17 -26.20
C LEU A 65 10.32 8.50 -27.40
N SER A 66 9.35 9.40 -27.25
CA SER A 66 8.50 9.86 -28.36
C SER A 66 9.31 10.67 -29.38
N ASP A 67 10.22 11.53 -28.91
CA ASP A 67 11.16 12.24 -29.78
C ASP A 67 12.09 11.24 -30.51
N SER A 68 12.60 10.26 -29.77
CA SER A 68 13.43 9.18 -30.32
C SER A 68 12.67 8.35 -31.37
N LEU A 69 11.38 8.09 -31.14
CA LEU A 69 10.52 7.40 -32.12
C LEU A 69 10.44 8.23 -33.41
N GLY A 70 10.21 9.53 -33.30
CA GLY A 70 10.24 10.45 -34.44
C GLY A 70 11.56 10.39 -35.22
N HIS A 71 12.70 10.31 -34.52
CA HIS A 71 14.01 10.14 -35.16
C HIS A 71 14.16 8.78 -35.85
N SER A 72 13.70 7.70 -35.23
CA SER A 72 13.80 6.35 -35.79
C SER A 72 13.04 6.18 -37.11
N LEU A 73 11.97 6.97 -37.29
CA LEU A 73 11.20 6.98 -38.54
C LEU A 73 11.95 7.66 -39.69
N TRP A 74 12.95 8.50 -39.41
CA TRP A 74 13.78 9.14 -40.44
C TRP A 74 14.93 8.22 -40.86
N LYS A 75 14.57 7.20 -41.64
CA LYS A 75 15.47 6.11 -42.06
C LYS A 75 16.75 6.60 -42.73
N GLU A 76 16.66 7.60 -43.60
CA GLU A 76 17.81 8.15 -44.33
C GLU A 76 18.95 8.66 -43.42
N ARG A 77 18.62 9.08 -42.19
CA ARG A 77 19.58 9.67 -41.25
C ARG A 77 19.93 8.74 -40.09
N TYR A 78 18.98 7.94 -39.61
CA TYR A 78 19.11 7.23 -38.33
C TYR A 78 18.96 5.71 -38.42
N GLU A 79 18.64 5.12 -39.58
CA GLU A 79 18.48 3.66 -39.74
C GLU A 79 19.62 2.82 -39.13
N PRO A 80 20.92 3.14 -39.32
CA PRO A 80 21.99 2.30 -38.77
C PRO A 80 22.18 2.42 -37.25
N PHE A 81 21.51 3.37 -36.58
CA PHE A 81 21.70 3.66 -35.15
C PHE A 81 20.45 3.43 -34.31
N LEU A 82 19.26 3.53 -34.91
CA LEU A 82 18.01 3.55 -34.17
C LEU A 82 16.94 2.72 -34.88
N ASP A 83 16.61 1.60 -34.25
CA ASP A 83 15.54 0.71 -34.67
C ASP A 83 14.19 1.16 -34.09
N VAL A 84 13.18 1.28 -34.96
CA VAL A 84 11.83 1.71 -34.60
C VAL A 84 11.20 0.74 -33.60
N ALA A 85 11.29 -0.57 -33.86
CA ALA A 85 10.64 -1.58 -33.03
C ALA A 85 11.21 -1.60 -31.60
N SER A 86 12.52 -1.39 -31.47
CA SER A 86 13.20 -1.25 -30.19
C SER A 86 12.71 -0.03 -29.39
N VAL A 87 12.51 1.12 -30.05
CA VAL A 87 11.99 2.33 -29.38
C VAL A 87 10.53 2.15 -28.95
N GLU A 88 9.69 1.58 -29.82
CA GLU A 88 8.29 1.26 -29.49
C GLU A 88 8.20 0.29 -28.29
N SER A 89 9.04 -0.74 -28.28
CA SER A 89 9.15 -1.67 -27.15
C SER A 89 9.53 -0.95 -25.85
N CYS A 90 10.49 -0.03 -25.89
CA CYS A 90 10.84 0.80 -24.73
C CYS A 90 9.66 1.63 -24.23
N ILE A 91 8.90 2.27 -25.14
CA ILE A 91 7.69 3.04 -24.80
C ILE A 91 6.67 2.14 -24.10
N ASP A 92 6.41 0.96 -24.63
CA ASP A 92 5.48 -0.01 -24.04
C ASP A 92 5.90 -0.45 -22.64
N HIS A 93 7.19 -0.70 -22.41
CA HIS A 93 7.70 -1.06 -21.09
C HIS A 93 7.52 0.09 -20.07
N VAL A 94 7.79 1.34 -20.46
CA VAL A 94 7.60 2.49 -19.57
C VAL A 94 6.11 2.71 -19.28
N ASN A 95 5.23 2.56 -20.27
CA ASN A 95 3.78 2.62 -20.05
C ASN A 95 3.30 1.55 -19.06
N LYS A 96 3.77 0.30 -19.19
CA LYS A 96 3.47 -0.78 -18.23
C LYS A 96 3.96 -0.43 -16.83
N LEU A 97 5.16 0.14 -16.70
CA LEU A 97 5.71 0.56 -15.42
C LEU A 97 4.87 1.67 -14.76
N ILE A 98 4.41 2.66 -15.54
CA ILE A 98 3.50 3.71 -15.05
C ILE A 98 2.21 3.10 -14.50
N VAL A 99 1.61 2.15 -15.22
CA VAL A 99 0.39 1.47 -14.76
C VAL A 99 0.64 0.74 -13.45
N LEU A 100 1.71 -0.04 -13.34
CA LEU A 100 2.07 -0.78 -12.12
C LEU A 100 2.30 0.16 -10.92
N ILE A 101 3.00 1.27 -11.13
CA ILE A 101 3.29 2.22 -10.06
C ILE A 101 2.06 3.03 -9.65
N ARG A 102 1.16 3.35 -10.58
CA ARG A 102 -0.16 3.94 -10.24
C ARG A 102 -1.01 2.95 -9.43
N ASP A 103 -1.01 1.68 -9.80
CA ASP A 103 -1.73 0.64 -9.04
C ASP A 103 -1.16 0.47 -7.62
N LEU A 104 0.18 0.47 -7.47
CA LEU A 104 0.83 0.49 -6.15
C LEU A 104 0.41 1.71 -5.33
N ALA A 105 0.40 2.91 -5.92
CA ALA A 105 -0.05 4.12 -5.22
C ALA A 105 -1.51 4.01 -4.77
N GLN A 106 -2.38 3.43 -5.59
CA GLN A 106 -3.78 3.20 -5.22
C GLN A 106 -3.89 2.24 -4.03
N HIS A 107 -3.12 1.14 -4.03
CA HIS A 107 -3.08 0.19 -2.91
C HIS A 107 -2.56 0.84 -1.63
N ILE A 108 -1.51 1.67 -1.70
CA ILE A 108 -0.99 2.38 -0.52
C ILE A 108 -2.03 3.40 0.00
N ARG A 109 -2.71 4.15 -0.88
CA ARG A 109 -3.79 5.08 -0.47
C ARG A 109 -4.91 4.35 0.26
N ARG A 110 -5.32 3.18 -0.24
CA ARG A 110 -6.32 2.33 0.42
C ARG A 110 -5.81 1.84 1.76
N LEU A 111 -4.58 1.35 1.83
CA LEU A 111 -3.96 0.88 3.07
C LEU A 111 -3.89 1.98 4.14
N ILE A 112 -3.49 3.21 3.80
CA ILE A 112 -3.48 4.35 4.74
C ILE A 112 -4.87 4.56 5.36
N LYS A 113 -5.91 4.53 4.53
CA LYS A 113 -7.30 4.71 4.97
C LYS A 113 -7.75 3.59 5.91
N LEU A 114 -7.52 2.34 5.51
CA LEU A 114 -7.93 1.16 6.27
C LEU A 114 -7.15 1.02 7.59
N PHE A 115 -5.82 1.16 7.53
CA PHE A 115 -4.97 1.12 8.71
C PHE A 115 -5.27 2.29 9.67
N GLY A 116 -5.55 3.49 9.15
CA GLY A 116 -5.95 4.64 9.94
C GLY A 116 -7.20 4.39 10.77
N ALA A 117 -8.26 3.83 10.17
CA ALA A 117 -9.46 3.44 10.88
C ALA A 117 -9.18 2.36 11.94
N PHE A 118 -8.41 1.33 11.56
CA PHE A 118 -8.04 0.25 12.47
C PHE A 118 -7.25 0.73 13.68
N ILE A 119 -6.20 1.52 13.49
CA ILE A 119 -5.34 1.97 14.58
C ILE A 119 -6.07 2.95 15.50
N ALA A 120 -6.93 3.81 14.97
CA ALA A 120 -7.79 4.69 15.76
C ALA A 120 -8.75 3.89 16.66
N TRP A 121 -9.35 2.83 16.12
CA TRP A 121 -10.18 1.90 16.90
C TRP A 121 -9.37 1.20 18.00
N ILE A 122 -8.18 0.68 17.70
CA ILE A 122 -7.31 0.03 18.71
C ILE A 122 -6.90 1.00 19.81
N ILE A 123 -6.60 2.26 19.50
CA ILE A 123 -6.29 3.29 20.50
C ILE A 123 -7.46 3.50 21.47
N LYS A 124 -8.69 3.59 20.96
CA LYS A 124 -9.89 3.74 21.81
C LYS A 124 -10.14 2.51 22.67
N VAL A 125 -10.02 1.31 22.10
CA VAL A 125 -10.18 0.04 22.83
C VAL A 125 -9.14 -0.09 23.94
N SER A 126 -7.88 0.21 23.65
CA SER A 126 -6.79 0.20 24.65
C SER A 126 -7.01 1.23 25.75
N SER A 127 -7.43 2.45 25.40
CA SER A 127 -7.70 3.51 26.37
C SER A 127 -8.84 3.14 27.34
N LYS A 128 -9.92 2.55 26.83
CA LYS A 128 -11.04 2.06 27.66
C LYS A 128 -10.68 0.88 28.55
N LEU A 129 -9.74 0.03 28.13
CA LEU A 129 -9.20 -1.04 28.96
C LEU A 129 -8.31 -0.51 30.08
N ALA A 130 -7.49 0.50 29.78
CA ALA A 130 -6.59 1.12 30.75
C ALA A 130 -7.33 1.94 31.81
N ASP A 131 -8.41 2.64 31.42
CA ASP A 131 -9.24 3.45 32.32
C ASP A 131 -10.74 3.20 32.08
N PRO A 132 -11.31 2.13 32.67
CA PRO A 132 -12.72 1.77 32.49
C PRO A 132 -13.70 2.70 33.22
N GLU A 133 -13.22 3.50 34.19
CA GLU A 133 -14.06 4.42 35.00
C GLU A 133 -14.13 5.84 34.41
N SER A 134 -13.36 6.13 33.37
CA SER A 134 -13.39 7.42 32.69
C SER A 134 -14.79 7.78 32.17
N ALA A 135 -15.37 8.84 32.75
CA ALA A 135 -16.66 9.38 32.35
C ALA A 135 -16.67 9.85 30.88
N GLU A 136 -15.53 10.28 30.33
CA GLU A 136 -15.42 10.70 28.92
C GLU A 136 -15.56 9.50 27.98
N LEU A 137 -14.94 8.37 28.29
CA LEU A 137 -15.00 7.12 27.51
C LEU A 137 -16.33 6.37 27.69
N GLN A 138 -17.04 6.59 28.81
CA GLN A 138 -18.38 6.04 29.05
C GLN A 138 -19.47 6.80 28.28
N ASN A 139 -19.26 8.09 28.02
CA ASN A 139 -20.20 8.93 27.26
C ASN A 139 -19.99 8.85 25.74
N GLU A 140 -18.93 8.20 25.27
CA GLU A 140 -18.69 8.00 23.84
C GLU A 140 -19.59 6.87 23.29
N PRO A 141 -20.52 7.16 22.36
CA PRO A 141 -21.55 6.20 21.95
C PRO A 141 -21.01 5.03 21.12
N THR A 142 -19.82 5.18 20.53
CA THR A 142 -19.22 4.20 19.60
C THR A 142 -17.70 4.14 19.75
N LEU A 143 -17.16 2.94 19.99
CA LEU A 143 -15.71 2.71 20.06
C LEU A 143 -15.03 2.70 18.68
N CYS A 144 -15.82 2.54 17.62
CA CYS A 144 -15.35 2.47 16.25
C CYS A 144 -16.21 3.39 15.38
N GLU A 145 -15.61 4.43 14.82
CA GLU A 145 -16.31 5.38 13.93
C GLU A 145 -16.55 4.77 12.54
N GLU A 146 -15.60 3.95 12.06
CA GLU A 146 -15.58 3.44 10.68
C GLU A 146 -15.49 1.90 10.66
N PRO A 147 -16.49 1.18 11.20
CA PRO A 147 -16.43 -0.28 11.38
C PRO A 147 -16.26 -1.04 10.06
N GLU A 148 -16.80 -0.52 8.96
CA GLU A 148 -16.64 -1.11 7.62
C GLU A 148 -15.17 -1.16 7.17
N TRP A 149 -14.40 -0.10 7.46
CA TRP A 149 -13.00 -0.02 7.06
C TRP A 149 -12.11 -0.84 7.97
N VAL A 150 -12.44 -0.90 9.26
CA VAL A 150 -11.78 -1.79 10.21
C VAL A 150 -12.02 -3.26 9.82
N PHE A 151 -13.25 -3.63 9.47
CA PHE A 151 -13.58 -4.97 9.02
C PHE A 151 -12.79 -5.35 7.76
N GLU A 152 -12.81 -4.49 6.74
CA GLU A 152 -12.05 -4.71 5.50
C GLU A 152 -10.54 -4.83 5.77
N TYR A 153 -9.98 -4.01 6.68
CA TYR A 153 -8.57 -4.13 7.06
C TYR A 153 -8.27 -5.51 7.65
N LEU A 154 -9.09 -5.96 8.61
CA LEU A 154 -8.93 -7.23 9.31
C LEU A 154 -9.06 -8.43 8.36
N GLU A 155 -10.02 -8.38 7.45
CA GLU A 155 -10.28 -9.45 6.48
C GLU A 155 -9.19 -9.52 5.40
N GLU A 156 -8.74 -8.38 4.91
CA GLU A 156 -7.96 -8.34 3.67
C GLU A 156 -6.48 -7.98 3.82
N TRP A 157 -6.11 -7.23 4.86
CA TRP A 157 -4.79 -6.58 4.96
C TRP A 157 -4.02 -6.96 6.23
N PHE A 158 -4.70 -7.49 7.25
CA PHE A 158 -4.10 -7.73 8.55
C PHE A 158 -3.10 -8.88 8.55
N VAL A 159 -3.41 -9.98 7.87
CA VAL A 159 -2.52 -11.16 7.75
C VAL A 159 -1.82 -11.22 6.38
N THR A 160 -2.42 -10.65 5.34
CA THR A 160 -1.89 -10.69 3.98
C THR A 160 -1.27 -9.37 3.58
N ASP A 161 0.01 -9.39 3.24
CA ASP A 161 0.67 -8.24 2.61
C ASP A 161 0.24 -8.13 1.13
N LYS A 162 -0.81 -7.35 0.88
CA LYS A 162 -1.30 -7.07 -0.48
C LYS A 162 -0.37 -6.16 -1.30
N ILE A 163 0.61 -5.49 -0.69
CA ILE A 163 1.63 -4.70 -1.43
C ILE A 163 2.85 -5.55 -1.82
N ALA A 164 3.09 -6.69 -1.17
CA ALA A 164 4.20 -7.58 -1.49
C ALA A 164 4.22 -7.98 -2.98
N LYS A 165 3.06 -8.14 -3.62
CA LYS A 165 2.95 -8.48 -5.06
C LYS A 165 3.69 -7.50 -5.99
N PHE A 166 3.94 -6.27 -5.56
CA PHE A 166 4.69 -5.27 -6.32
C PHE A 166 6.22 -5.36 -6.15
N PHE A 167 6.69 -6.15 -5.17
CA PHE A 167 8.10 -6.29 -4.80
C PHE A 167 8.65 -7.71 -4.98
N ILE A 168 7.79 -8.70 -5.24
CA ILE A 168 8.24 -10.07 -5.52
C ILE A 168 8.99 -10.07 -6.86
N GLU A 169 10.24 -10.51 -6.83
CA GLU A 169 11.00 -10.84 -8.04
C GLU A 169 10.21 -11.88 -8.85
N SER A 170 9.98 -11.59 -10.13
CA SER A 170 9.59 -12.64 -11.08
C SER A 170 10.69 -13.69 -11.05
N ASN A 171 10.44 -14.81 -10.36
CA ASN A 171 11.34 -15.96 -10.33
C ASN A 171 11.59 -16.45 -11.75
N GLY A 172 12.63 -15.91 -12.39
CA GLY A 172 13.54 -16.48 -13.39
C GLY A 172 13.01 -17.15 -14.67
N ASN A 173 11.71 -17.44 -14.80
CA ASN A 173 11.20 -18.33 -15.85
C ASN A 173 10.17 -17.70 -16.79
N GLN A 174 9.81 -16.42 -16.61
CA GLN A 174 9.01 -15.69 -17.61
C GLN A 174 9.75 -14.53 -18.28
N THR A 175 10.92 -14.12 -17.78
CA THR A 175 11.74 -13.10 -18.44
C THR A 175 12.51 -13.62 -19.66
N ARG A 176 12.54 -14.95 -19.87
CA ARG A 176 13.15 -15.56 -21.06
C ARG A 176 12.27 -15.56 -22.32
N LEU A 177 11.02 -15.11 -22.23
CA LEU A 177 10.15 -14.97 -23.42
C LEU A 177 10.10 -13.55 -23.99
N PHE A 178 10.57 -12.53 -23.26
CA PHE A 178 10.56 -11.14 -23.76
C PHE A 178 11.82 -10.74 -24.55
N PHE A 179 12.88 -11.54 -24.52
CA PHE A 179 14.14 -11.28 -25.23
C PHE A 179 14.60 -12.44 -26.13
N SER A 180 13.70 -13.31 -26.56
CA SER A 180 14.04 -14.40 -27.49
C SER A 180 13.07 -14.47 -28.65
N THR A 181 13.23 -13.57 -29.62
CA THR A 181 13.17 -13.97 -31.03
C THR A 181 14.05 -13.02 -31.83
N TYR A 182 15.02 -13.60 -32.52
CA TYR A 182 15.77 -12.99 -33.61
C TYR A 182 14.85 -12.46 -34.71
#